data_AF-A0A1V4YA40-F1
#
_entry.id   AF-A0A1V4YA40-F1
#
_cell.length_a   1.000
_cell.length_b   1.000
_cell.length_c   1.000
_cell.angle_alpha   90.00
_cell.angle_beta   90.00
_cell.angle_gamma   90.00
#
_symmetry.space_group_name_H-M   'P 1'
#
loop_
_entity.id
_entity.type
_entity.pdbx_description
1 polymer ?
#
loop_
_entity_poly.entity_id
_entity_poly.type
_entity_poly.pdbx_seq_one_letter_code
_entity_poly.pdbx_strand_id
1 'polypeptide(L)'
;MRQVAIYGKGGIGKSTTTQNLTAALATMGKKIMLVGCDPKADSTRMLLGGLSQKTVLDTLRSEGDESVELDNLLQTGFSGIKCVESGGPEPGVGCAGRGIITSIGLLENLGAYENDLDYVFYDVLGDVVCGGFAMPIREGKAKEIYIVASGELMAIYAANNICKGIQKYAKGGARLGGIICNSRKVDGERELLEAFADRLGSKLIHFVPRDNIVQRAEINKKTVIDFDPNCQQAQEYLTLAENIENNDKFVVPKPLEMDALESMMVEFGIIEL
;
A
#
# COMPACT_ATOMS: atom_id res chain seq x y z
N MET A 1 16.14 -3.64 7.37
CA MET A 1 15.12 -3.41 6.33
C MET A 1 13.82 -4.14 6.65
N ARG A 2 12.73 -3.39 6.89
CA ARG A 2 11.35 -3.89 6.95
C ARG A 2 10.75 -3.96 5.55
N GLN A 3 10.01 -5.01 5.30
CA GLN A 3 9.48 -5.37 3.98
C GLN A 3 7.95 -5.29 4.02
N VAL A 4 7.42 -4.12 3.64
CA VAL A 4 6.02 -3.76 3.84
C VAL A 4 5.27 -3.77 2.52
N ALA A 5 4.09 -4.38 2.47
CA ALA A 5 3.16 -4.21 1.36
C ALA A 5 1.85 -3.57 1.83
N ILE A 6 1.40 -2.57 1.09
CA ILE A 6 0.10 -1.93 1.28
C ILE A 6 -0.85 -2.47 0.22
N TYR A 7 -1.92 -3.11 0.66
CA TYR A 7 -3.01 -3.59 -0.19
C TYR A 7 -4.30 -2.82 0.09
N GLY A 8 -5.28 -2.96 -0.79
CA GLY A 8 -6.61 -2.39 -0.60
C GLY A 8 -7.38 -2.35 -1.92
N LYS A 9 -8.69 -2.16 -1.81
CA LYS A 9 -9.58 -1.96 -2.97
C LYS A 9 -9.15 -0.74 -3.79
N GLY A 10 -9.28 -0.81 -5.10
CA GLY A 10 -9.09 0.32 -6.00
C GLY A 10 -10.00 1.49 -5.64
N GLY A 11 -9.44 2.71 -5.67
CA GLY A 11 -10.19 3.94 -5.40
C GLY A 11 -10.35 4.28 -3.91
N ILE A 12 -9.83 3.45 -2.99
CA ILE A 12 -9.91 3.73 -1.54
C ILE A 12 -8.80 4.65 -1.01
N GLY A 13 -7.99 5.26 -1.88
CA GLY A 13 -6.89 6.15 -1.46
C GLY A 13 -5.67 5.41 -0.90
N LYS A 14 -5.46 4.16 -1.33
CA LYS A 14 -4.29 3.34 -0.99
C LYS A 14 -2.97 4.07 -1.27
N SER A 15 -2.73 4.46 -2.52
CA SER A 15 -1.50 5.12 -2.97
C SER A 15 -1.29 6.49 -2.31
N THR A 16 -2.36 7.24 -2.06
CA THR A 16 -2.32 8.48 -1.26
C THR A 16 -1.85 8.22 0.16
N THR A 17 -2.41 7.21 0.81
CA THR A 17 -2.02 6.81 2.17
C THR A 17 -0.57 6.35 2.20
N THR A 18 -0.16 5.50 1.25
CA THR A 18 1.22 4.99 1.14
C THR A 18 2.22 6.12 0.98
N GLN A 19 2.00 7.08 0.08
CA GLN A 19 2.93 8.19 -0.15
C GLN A 19 3.03 9.15 1.04
N ASN A 20 1.92 9.42 1.73
CA ASN A 20 1.96 10.25 2.93
C ASN A 20 2.62 9.53 4.12
N LEU A 21 2.36 8.23 4.29
CA LEU A 21 3.03 7.39 5.28
C LEU A 21 4.54 7.34 5.05
N THR A 22 4.99 7.09 3.82
CA THR A 22 6.43 7.04 3.53
C THR A 22 7.07 8.41 3.68
N ALA A 23 6.40 9.50 3.28
CA ALA A 23 6.88 10.85 3.55
C ALA A 23 7.04 11.13 5.06
N ALA A 24 6.06 10.71 5.88
CA ALA A 24 6.13 10.84 7.34
C ALA A 24 7.26 10.01 7.96
N LEU A 25 7.44 8.76 7.54
CA LEU A 25 8.56 7.92 7.98
C LEU A 25 9.92 8.53 7.58
N ALA A 26 10.01 9.15 6.39
CA ALA A 26 11.22 9.79 5.93
C ALA A 26 11.59 11.03 6.78
N THR A 27 10.61 11.82 7.24
CA THR A 27 10.89 12.93 8.18
C THR A 27 11.32 12.43 9.56
N MET A 28 11.00 11.18 9.91
CA MET A 28 11.53 10.47 11.09
C MET A 28 12.94 9.87 10.85
N GLY A 29 13.60 10.22 9.74
CA GLY A 29 14.96 9.82 9.42
C GLY A 29 15.09 8.42 8.80
N LYS A 30 13.99 7.80 8.37
CA LYS A 30 14.03 6.47 7.74
C LYS A 30 14.44 6.55 6.27
N LYS A 31 15.32 5.64 5.86
CA LYS A 31 15.68 5.41 4.45
C LYS A 31 14.70 4.45 3.81
N ILE A 32 14.00 4.91 2.78
CA ILE A 32 12.83 4.21 2.23
C ILE A 32 12.98 4.04 0.72
N MET A 33 12.61 2.87 0.22
CA MET A 33 12.27 2.64 -1.18
C MET A 33 10.78 2.34 -1.33
N LEU A 34 10.12 2.98 -2.29
CA LEU A 34 8.73 2.72 -2.67
C LEU A 34 8.68 2.13 -4.08
N VAL A 35 8.16 0.91 -4.17
CA VAL A 35 7.93 0.18 -5.41
C VAL A 35 6.42 0.19 -5.71
N GLY A 36 6.03 0.90 -6.75
CA GLY A 36 4.66 0.88 -7.26
C GLY A 36 4.36 -0.43 -7.97
N CYS A 37 3.37 -1.17 -7.48
CA CYS A 37 2.89 -2.45 -8.02
C CYS A 37 1.41 -2.36 -8.45
N ASP A 38 0.93 -1.14 -8.71
CA ASP A 38 -0.39 -0.86 -9.29
C ASP A 38 -0.18 -0.49 -10.78
N PRO A 39 -0.87 -1.16 -11.74
CA PRO A 39 -0.67 -0.90 -13.16
C PRO A 39 -1.02 0.54 -13.59
N LYS A 40 -1.66 1.34 -12.71
CA LYS A 40 -1.89 2.78 -12.93
C LYS A 40 -0.62 3.63 -12.90
N ALA A 41 0.46 3.12 -12.30
CA ALA A 41 1.78 3.74 -12.28
C ALA A 41 1.83 5.18 -11.70
N ASP A 42 1.02 5.48 -10.68
CA ASP A 42 0.96 6.77 -9.99
C ASP A 42 1.26 6.69 -8.48
N SER A 43 1.78 5.54 -8.04
CA SER A 43 2.16 5.21 -6.65
C SER A 43 3.24 6.13 -6.07
N THR A 44 4.00 6.82 -6.91
CA THR A 44 5.17 7.65 -6.56
C THR A 44 5.02 9.12 -6.95
N ARG A 45 3.90 9.47 -7.59
CA ARG A 45 3.67 10.76 -8.25
C ARG A 45 3.82 11.96 -7.31
N MET A 46 3.32 11.89 -6.09
CA MET A 46 3.38 12.99 -5.11
C MET A 46 4.76 13.13 -4.49
N LEU A 47 5.52 12.05 -4.39
CA LEU A 47 6.89 12.08 -3.86
C LEU A 47 7.88 12.67 -4.86
N LEU A 48 7.58 12.53 -6.15
CA LEU A 48 8.41 13.03 -7.26
C LEU A 48 7.92 14.38 -7.83
N GLY A 49 7.08 15.12 -7.08
CA GLY A 49 6.62 16.45 -7.52
C GLY A 49 5.77 16.45 -8.79
N GLY A 50 5.09 15.34 -9.09
CA GLY A 50 4.20 15.20 -10.24
C GLY A 50 4.87 14.61 -11.49
N LEU A 51 6.14 14.24 -11.39
CA LEU A 51 6.83 13.48 -12.43
C LEU A 51 6.13 12.13 -12.63
N SER A 52 5.73 11.86 -13.87
CA SER A 52 5.35 10.50 -14.29
C SER A 52 6.63 9.79 -14.72
N GLN A 53 7.29 9.13 -13.77
CA GLN A 53 8.53 8.43 -14.06
C GLN A 53 8.29 7.27 -15.05
N LYS A 54 9.32 6.94 -15.82
CA LYS A 54 9.30 5.79 -16.73
C LYS A 54 9.20 4.50 -15.91
N THR A 55 8.31 3.59 -16.29
CA THR A 55 8.13 2.35 -15.55
C THR A 55 9.17 1.30 -15.94
N VAL A 56 9.42 0.34 -15.06
CA VAL A 56 10.35 -0.78 -15.35
C VAL A 56 9.93 -1.53 -16.61
N LEU A 57 8.65 -1.84 -16.78
CA LEU A 57 8.15 -2.56 -17.95
C LEU A 57 8.16 -1.72 -19.23
N ASP A 58 8.01 -0.40 -19.15
CA ASP A 58 8.18 0.48 -20.31
C ASP A 58 9.65 0.56 -20.72
N THR A 59 10.57 0.71 -19.76
CA THR A 59 12.02 0.72 -19.99
C THR A 59 12.47 -0.56 -20.66
N LEU A 60 12.09 -1.72 -20.11
CA LEU A 60 12.41 -3.03 -20.69
C LEU A 60 11.90 -3.19 -22.13
N ARG A 61 10.69 -2.69 -22.42
CA ARG A 61 10.13 -2.73 -23.79
C ARG A 61 10.91 -1.85 -24.76
N SER A 62 11.38 -0.69 -24.29
CA SER A 62 12.07 0.28 -25.14
C SER A 62 13.57 0.01 -25.33
N GLU A 63 14.24 -0.51 -24.31
CA GLU A 63 15.71 -0.58 -24.24
C GLU A 63 16.22 -2.03 -24.37
N GLY A 64 15.39 -3.04 -24.04
CA GLY A 64 15.82 -4.43 -23.89
C GLY A 64 16.44 -4.69 -22.50
N ASP A 65 16.58 -5.96 -22.11
CA ASP A 65 16.98 -6.35 -20.74
C ASP A 65 18.44 -5.99 -20.40
N GLU A 66 19.36 -6.15 -21.36
CA GLU A 66 20.82 -6.01 -21.13
C GLU A 66 21.31 -4.55 -20.99
N SER A 67 20.44 -3.57 -21.25
CA SER A 67 20.78 -2.14 -21.28
C SER A 67 20.12 -1.33 -20.16
N VAL A 68 19.28 -1.97 -19.33
CA VAL A 68 18.58 -1.26 -18.26
C VAL A 68 19.52 -1.00 -17.08
N GLU A 69 19.79 0.28 -16.83
CA GLU A 69 20.54 0.73 -15.66
C GLU A 69 19.60 1.14 -14.53
N LEU A 70 20.03 0.93 -13.28
CA LEU A 70 19.22 1.21 -12.09
C LEU A 70 18.84 2.69 -11.98
N ASP A 71 19.78 3.58 -12.31
CA ASP A 71 19.59 5.05 -12.22
C ASP A 71 18.51 5.55 -13.19
N ASN A 72 18.21 4.80 -14.26
CA ASN A 72 17.12 5.13 -15.18
C ASN A 72 15.74 4.73 -14.62
N LEU A 73 15.70 3.85 -13.61
CA LEU A 73 14.49 3.32 -13.00
C LEU A 73 14.18 3.91 -11.63
N LEU A 74 15.20 4.14 -10.80
CA LEU A 74 15.06 4.69 -9.46
C LEU A 74 15.20 6.20 -9.49
N GLN A 75 14.12 6.90 -9.15
CA GLN A 75 14.12 8.34 -8.96
C GLN A 75 14.12 8.68 -7.48
N THR A 76 14.88 9.69 -7.08
CA THR A 76 14.88 10.15 -5.68
C THR A 76 13.88 11.29 -5.51
N GLY A 77 12.92 11.10 -4.62
CA GLY A 77 11.86 12.06 -4.31
C GLY A 77 12.05 12.78 -2.98
N PHE A 78 10.92 13.25 -2.43
CA PHE A 78 10.84 13.93 -1.14
C PHE A 78 11.65 13.20 -0.06
N SER A 79 12.48 13.96 0.68
CA SER A 79 13.28 13.48 1.80
C SER A 79 14.15 12.25 1.50
N GLY A 80 14.59 12.08 0.25
CA GLY A 80 15.48 10.99 -0.15
C GLY A 80 14.79 9.65 -0.39
N ILE A 81 13.46 9.61 -0.45
CA ILE A 81 12.72 8.37 -0.75
C ILE A 81 13.04 7.94 -2.18
N LYS A 82 13.50 6.71 -2.35
CA LYS A 82 13.73 6.11 -3.66
C LYS A 82 12.42 5.59 -4.22
N CYS A 83 12.07 5.99 -5.42
CA CYS A 83 10.79 5.71 -6.07
C CYS A 83 11.01 4.92 -7.35
N VAL A 84 10.19 3.90 -7.59
CA VAL A 84 10.15 3.16 -8.86
C VAL A 84 8.72 2.68 -9.12
N GLU A 85 8.29 2.68 -10.38
CA GLU A 85 7.02 2.09 -10.82
C GLU A 85 7.29 0.82 -11.62
N SER A 86 6.66 -0.29 -11.25
CA SER A 86 6.70 -1.52 -12.04
C SER A 86 6.09 -1.30 -13.43
N GLY A 87 4.97 -0.59 -13.48
CA GLY A 87 4.18 -0.42 -14.69
C GLY A 87 3.18 -1.54 -14.91
N GLY A 88 2.27 -1.31 -15.84
CA GLY A 88 1.28 -2.29 -16.27
C GLY A 88 1.63 -2.88 -17.63
N PRO A 89 0.99 -3.99 -18.03
CA PRO A 89 0.99 -4.40 -19.41
C PRO A 89 0.12 -3.43 -20.23
N GLU A 90 0.21 -3.50 -21.55
CA GLU A 90 -0.68 -2.71 -22.41
C GLU A 90 -2.15 -3.02 -22.10
N PRO A 91 -3.04 -2.01 -22.06
CA PRO A 91 -4.46 -2.22 -21.80
C PRO A 91 -5.06 -3.30 -22.71
N GLY A 92 -5.65 -4.32 -22.10
CA GLY A 92 -6.23 -5.47 -22.83
C GLY A 92 -5.25 -6.59 -23.20
N VAL A 93 -3.95 -6.45 -22.88
CA VAL A 93 -2.90 -7.43 -23.19
C VAL A 93 -2.12 -7.81 -21.92
N GLY A 94 -1.57 -9.01 -21.88
CA GLY A 94 -0.62 -9.41 -20.84
C GLY A 94 -1.23 -9.69 -19.45
N CYS A 95 -0.39 -9.69 -18.43
CA CYS A 95 -0.79 -9.94 -17.04
C CYS A 95 0.01 -9.02 -16.12
N ALA A 96 -0.67 -8.07 -15.46
CA ALA A 96 -0.05 -7.14 -14.52
C ALA A 96 0.70 -7.87 -13.40
N GLY A 97 0.15 -9.00 -12.97
CA GLY A 97 0.81 -9.88 -12.02
C GLY A 97 2.20 -10.35 -12.47
N ARG A 98 2.40 -10.71 -13.75
CA ARG A 98 3.72 -11.08 -14.29
C ARG A 98 4.66 -9.87 -14.36
N GLY A 99 4.12 -8.70 -14.69
CA GLY A 99 4.86 -7.45 -14.72
C GLY A 99 5.55 -7.11 -13.40
N ILE A 100 4.83 -7.30 -12.29
CA ILE A 100 5.37 -7.14 -10.93
C ILE A 100 6.54 -8.10 -10.68
N ILE A 101 6.40 -9.39 -11.06
CA ILE A 101 7.46 -10.38 -10.89
C ILE A 101 8.73 -9.95 -11.63
N THR A 102 8.57 -9.58 -12.90
CA THR A 102 9.69 -9.12 -13.75
C THR A 102 10.35 -7.89 -13.16
N SER A 103 9.56 -6.90 -12.71
CA SER A 103 10.09 -5.65 -12.20
C SER A 103 10.86 -5.82 -10.90
N ILE A 104 10.31 -6.60 -9.95
CA ILE A 104 10.98 -6.90 -8.69
C ILE A 104 12.26 -7.69 -8.95
N GLY A 105 12.22 -8.70 -9.83
CA GLY A 105 13.40 -9.49 -10.18
C GLY A 105 14.51 -8.65 -10.81
N LEU A 106 14.18 -7.72 -11.71
CA LEU A 106 15.16 -6.80 -12.28
C LEU A 106 15.76 -5.87 -11.23
N LEU A 107 14.93 -5.29 -10.36
CA LEU A 107 15.41 -4.43 -9.26
C LEU A 107 16.36 -5.19 -8.31
N GLU A 108 16.10 -6.48 -8.06
CA GLU A 108 17.01 -7.33 -7.29
C GLU A 108 18.35 -7.54 -8.01
N ASN A 109 18.31 -7.88 -9.30
CA ASN A 109 19.51 -8.10 -10.11
C ASN A 109 20.37 -6.84 -10.23
N LEU A 110 19.73 -5.66 -10.32
CA LEU A 110 20.40 -4.37 -10.39
C LEU A 110 20.87 -3.85 -9.02
N GLY A 111 20.59 -4.57 -7.92
CA GLY A 111 21.06 -4.19 -6.60
C GLY A 111 20.30 -3.03 -5.95
N ALA A 112 19.04 -2.80 -6.32
CA ALA A 112 18.20 -1.72 -5.78
C ALA A 112 17.98 -1.78 -4.25
N TYR A 113 18.06 -2.99 -3.69
CA TYR A 113 17.78 -3.28 -2.29
C TYR A 113 19.04 -3.12 -1.43
N GLU A 114 19.50 -1.88 -1.30
CA GLU A 114 20.69 -1.52 -0.53
C GLU A 114 20.57 -1.91 0.95
N ASN A 115 21.71 -2.26 1.57
CA ASN A 115 21.77 -2.70 2.96
C ASN A 115 21.41 -1.61 3.98
N ASP A 116 21.43 -0.33 3.59
CA ASP A 116 21.13 0.81 4.45
C ASP A 116 19.65 1.24 4.40
N LEU A 117 18.80 0.55 3.63
CA LEU A 117 17.36 0.79 3.62
C LEU A 117 16.72 0.31 4.94
N ASP A 118 16.00 1.22 5.59
CA ASP A 118 15.17 0.89 6.74
C ASP A 118 13.88 0.21 6.29
N TYR A 119 13.30 0.66 5.17
CA TYR A 119 12.04 0.16 4.62
C TYR A 119 12.07 -0.04 3.11
N VAL A 120 11.34 -1.06 2.67
CA VAL A 120 10.77 -1.12 1.33
C VAL A 120 9.26 -1.22 1.44
N PHE A 121 8.56 -0.35 0.72
CA PHE A 121 7.12 -0.39 0.57
C PHE A 121 6.75 -0.87 -0.83
N TYR A 122 5.79 -1.79 -0.91
CA TYR A 122 5.14 -2.20 -2.15
C TYR A 122 3.70 -1.70 -2.15
N ASP A 123 3.35 -0.81 -3.08
CA ASP A 123 1.97 -0.35 -3.25
C ASP A 123 1.23 -1.26 -4.24
N VAL A 124 0.46 -2.23 -3.74
CA VAL A 124 -0.04 -3.33 -4.56
C VAL A 124 -1.54 -3.22 -4.81
N LEU A 125 -1.96 -3.48 -6.04
CA LEU A 125 -3.39 -3.56 -6.38
C LEU A 125 -4.08 -4.69 -5.57
N GLY A 126 -5.15 -4.35 -4.86
CA GLY A 126 -5.89 -5.29 -4.01
C GLY A 126 -7.24 -5.74 -4.54
N ASP A 127 -7.69 -5.25 -5.69
CA ASP A 127 -9.00 -5.62 -6.27
C ASP A 127 -9.06 -7.09 -6.70
N VAL A 128 -7.93 -7.60 -7.21
CA VAL A 128 -7.81 -8.97 -7.69
C VAL A 128 -6.65 -9.63 -6.97
N VAL A 129 -6.96 -10.55 -6.06
CA VAL A 129 -5.94 -11.32 -5.31
C VAL A 129 -5.51 -12.54 -6.12
N CYS A 130 -5.13 -12.35 -7.39
CA CYS A 130 -4.61 -13.43 -8.23
C CYS A 130 -3.16 -13.75 -7.87
N GLY A 131 -2.66 -14.89 -8.37
CA GLY A 131 -1.32 -15.37 -8.01
C GLY A 131 -0.17 -14.41 -8.32
N GLY A 132 -0.34 -13.47 -9.26
CA GLY A 132 0.68 -12.46 -9.58
C GLY A 132 0.67 -11.26 -8.64
N PHE A 133 -0.50 -10.70 -8.29
CA PHE A 133 -0.60 -9.63 -7.27
C PHE A 133 -0.27 -10.14 -5.86
N ALA A 134 -0.40 -11.44 -5.62
CA ALA A 134 0.09 -12.08 -4.40
C ALA A 134 1.60 -12.36 -4.41
N MET A 135 2.34 -12.06 -5.50
CA MET A 135 3.76 -12.40 -5.61
C MET A 135 4.63 -11.79 -4.51
N PRO A 136 4.48 -10.50 -4.13
CA PRO A 136 5.28 -9.94 -3.04
C PRO A 136 5.15 -10.74 -1.73
N ILE A 137 3.94 -11.23 -1.43
CA ILE A 137 3.65 -12.08 -0.27
C ILE A 137 4.19 -13.50 -0.47
N ARG A 138 3.89 -14.10 -1.63
CA ARG A 138 4.21 -15.50 -1.96
C ARG A 138 5.71 -15.79 -1.95
N GLU A 139 6.49 -14.88 -2.53
CA GLU A 139 7.95 -15.01 -2.66
C GLU A 139 8.70 -14.41 -1.46
N GLY A 140 7.97 -14.01 -0.40
CA GLY A 140 8.56 -13.46 0.83
C GLY A 140 9.23 -12.11 0.66
N LYS A 141 8.91 -11.36 -0.40
CA LYS A 141 9.41 -9.98 -0.64
C LYS A 141 8.78 -8.97 0.30
N ALA A 142 7.54 -9.22 0.71
CA ALA A 142 6.81 -8.49 1.74
C ALA A 142 6.38 -9.45 2.86
N LYS A 143 6.82 -9.16 4.09
CA LYS A 143 6.48 -9.96 5.28
C LYS A 143 5.45 -9.27 6.17
N GLU A 144 5.39 -7.95 6.06
CA GLU A 144 4.51 -7.09 6.82
C GLU A 144 3.45 -6.51 5.87
N ILE A 145 2.18 -6.85 6.09
CA ILE A 145 1.10 -6.43 5.22
C ILE A 145 0.17 -5.50 5.98
N TYR A 146 -0.12 -4.34 5.41
CA TYR A 146 -1.22 -3.48 5.84
C TYR A 146 -2.28 -3.40 4.76
N ILE A 147 -3.54 -3.30 5.18
CA ILE A 147 -4.67 -3.22 4.26
C ILE A 147 -5.41 -1.91 4.49
N VAL A 148 -5.48 -1.08 3.46
CA VAL A 148 -6.32 0.12 3.45
C VAL A 148 -7.76 -0.29 3.13
N ALA A 149 -8.68 0.05 4.02
CA ALA A 149 -10.10 -0.22 3.90
C ALA A 149 -10.92 1.01 4.33
N SER A 150 -12.24 0.94 4.17
CA SER A 150 -13.21 1.93 4.65
C SER A 150 -14.47 1.20 5.11
N GLY A 151 -15.45 1.93 5.63
CA GLY A 151 -16.76 1.39 6.04
C GLY A 151 -17.64 0.92 4.87
N GLU A 152 -17.16 0.99 3.63
CA GLU A 152 -17.87 0.44 2.47
C GLU A 152 -17.79 -1.09 2.46
N LEU A 153 -18.93 -1.77 2.25
CA LEU A 153 -19.03 -3.24 2.17
C LEU A 153 -17.95 -3.86 1.26
N MET A 154 -17.77 -3.29 0.06
CA MET A 154 -16.83 -3.80 -0.92
C MET A 154 -15.36 -3.61 -0.50
N ALA A 155 -15.05 -2.60 0.31
CA ALA A 155 -13.69 -2.40 0.83
C ALA A 155 -13.34 -3.46 1.88
N ILE A 156 -14.28 -3.74 2.79
CA ILE A 156 -14.15 -4.82 3.79
C ILE A 156 -14.09 -6.19 3.11
N TYR A 157 -14.93 -6.44 2.10
CA TYR A 157 -14.90 -7.67 1.32
C TYR A 157 -13.54 -7.89 0.63
N ALA A 158 -12.99 -6.86 -0.02
CA ALA A 158 -11.66 -6.91 -0.63
C ALA A 158 -10.58 -7.18 0.44
N ALA A 159 -10.62 -6.48 1.57
CA ALA A 159 -9.70 -6.69 2.68
C ALA A 159 -9.74 -8.13 3.22
N ASN A 160 -10.94 -8.72 3.35
CA ASN A 160 -11.10 -10.10 3.78
C ASN A 160 -10.51 -11.09 2.76
N ASN A 161 -10.68 -10.85 1.46
CA ASN A 161 -10.07 -11.69 0.42
C ASN A 161 -8.55 -11.56 0.38
N ILE A 162 -7.99 -10.37 0.62
CA ILE A 162 -6.54 -10.19 0.79
C ILE A 162 -6.05 -11.01 1.99
N CYS A 163 -6.80 -11.03 3.10
CA CYS A 163 -6.47 -11.85 4.27
C CYS A 163 -6.44 -13.34 3.95
N LYS A 164 -7.32 -13.86 3.08
CA LYS A 164 -7.26 -15.25 2.60
C LYS A 164 -5.93 -15.52 1.88
N GLY A 165 -5.45 -14.57 1.08
CA GLY A 165 -4.13 -14.63 0.45
C GLY A 165 -2.99 -14.68 1.48
N ILE A 166 -2.99 -13.78 2.46
CA ILE A 166 -1.98 -13.75 3.54
C ILE A 166 -1.98 -15.08 4.30
N GLN A 167 -3.15 -15.58 4.70
CA GLN A 167 -3.29 -16.85 5.43
C GLN A 167 -2.69 -18.03 4.63
N LYS A 168 -2.95 -18.08 3.32
CA LYS A 168 -2.41 -19.11 2.43
C LYS A 168 -0.87 -19.11 2.39
N TYR A 169 -0.24 -17.94 2.46
CA TYR A 169 1.22 -17.77 2.38
C TYR A 169 1.89 -17.53 3.73
N ALA A 170 1.17 -17.71 4.85
CA ALA A 170 1.69 -17.49 6.20
C ALA A 170 2.93 -18.34 6.53
N LYS A 171 3.07 -19.53 5.91
CA LYS A 171 4.27 -20.38 6.04
C LYS A 171 5.54 -19.70 5.51
N GLY A 172 5.42 -18.80 4.53
CA GLY A 172 6.53 -17.98 4.00
C GLY A 172 6.90 -16.78 4.88
N GLY A 173 6.24 -16.60 6.02
CA GLY A 173 6.52 -15.51 6.97
C GLY A 173 5.62 -14.28 6.82
N ALA A 174 4.72 -14.25 5.84
CA ALA A 174 3.76 -13.16 5.67
C ALA A 174 2.82 -13.03 6.88
N ARG A 175 2.62 -11.80 7.36
CA ARG A 175 1.75 -11.46 8.48
C ARG A 175 0.95 -10.19 8.19
N LEU A 176 -0.29 -10.16 8.67
CA LEU A 176 -1.09 -8.94 8.72
C LEU A 176 -0.62 -8.10 9.92
N GLY A 177 -0.12 -6.89 9.64
CA GLY A 177 0.29 -5.91 10.65
C GLY A 177 -0.85 -5.02 11.13
N GLY A 178 -1.88 -4.80 10.31
CA GLY A 178 -3.06 -4.04 10.71
C GLY A 178 -3.94 -3.61 9.53
N ILE A 179 -5.12 -3.13 9.87
CA ILE A 179 -6.02 -2.44 8.95
C ILE A 179 -5.82 -0.95 9.11
N ILE A 180 -5.72 -0.21 8.01
CA ILE A 180 -5.73 1.26 7.99
C ILE A 180 -7.11 1.67 7.47
N CYS A 181 -7.90 2.37 8.29
CA CYS A 181 -9.15 2.94 7.79
C CYS A 181 -8.83 4.25 7.08
N ASN A 182 -9.20 4.37 5.80
CA ASN A 182 -9.24 5.65 5.10
C ASN A 182 -10.69 6.10 5.00
N SER A 183 -11.05 7.07 5.84
CA SER A 183 -12.45 7.40 6.09
C SER A 183 -13.18 7.86 4.84
N ARG A 184 -14.38 7.32 4.66
CA ARG A 184 -15.35 7.74 3.65
C ARG A 184 -16.51 8.52 4.25
N LYS A 185 -16.40 8.87 5.55
CA LYS A 185 -17.47 9.48 6.35
C LYS A 185 -18.72 8.60 6.39
N VAL A 186 -18.51 7.29 6.50
CA VAL A 186 -19.58 6.34 6.79
C VAL A 186 -19.87 6.43 8.29
N ASP A 187 -21.14 6.37 8.67
CA ASP A 187 -21.51 6.38 10.08
C ASP A 187 -21.06 5.08 10.77
N GLY A 188 -20.53 5.19 11.99
CA GLY A 188 -19.97 4.03 12.71
C GLY A 188 -18.73 3.42 12.05
N GLU A 189 -18.09 4.13 11.10
CA GLU A 189 -17.00 3.58 10.29
C GLU A 189 -15.81 3.12 11.14
N ARG A 190 -15.49 3.84 12.20
CA ARG A 190 -14.39 3.47 13.08
C ARG A 190 -14.71 2.19 13.82
N GLU A 191 -15.85 2.12 14.47
CA GLU A 191 -16.32 0.98 15.25
C GLU A 191 -16.42 -0.28 14.37
N LEU A 192 -16.96 -0.13 13.15
CA LEU A 192 -17.03 -1.20 12.16
C LEU A 192 -15.64 -1.74 11.79
N LEU A 193 -14.66 -0.86 11.56
CA LEU A 193 -13.31 -1.29 11.14
C LEU A 193 -12.48 -1.83 12.31
N GLU A 194 -12.70 -1.35 13.53
CA GLU A 194 -12.15 -1.93 14.76
C GLU A 194 -12.68 -3.36 14.96
N ALA A 195 -14.01 -3.54 14.88
CA ALA A 195 -14.65 -4.85 14.99
C ALA A 195 -14.17 -5.82 13.89
N PHE A 196 -14.06 -5.34 12.66
CA PHE A 196 -13.53 -6.14 11.56
C PHE A 196 -12.08 -6.58 11.80
N ALA A 197 -11.21 -5.66 12.21
CA ALA A 197 -9.82 -5.97 12.49
C ALA A 197 -9.67 -6.96 13.65
N ASP A 198 -10.49 -6.84 14.68
CA ASP A 198 -10.51 -7.77 15.82
C ASP A 198 -10.97 -9.17 15.42
N ARG A 199 -12.02 -9.30 14.59
CA ARG A 199 -12.47 -10.60 14.08
C ARG A 199 -11.42 -11.28 13.18
N LEU A 200 -10.61 -10.51 12.45
CA LEU A 200 -9.43 -11.01 11.74
C LEU A 200 -8.29 -11.45 12.66
N GLY A 201 -8.34 -11.09 13.95
CA GLY A 201 -7.27 -11.29 14.94
C GLY A 201 -6.18 -10.21 14.92
N SER A 202 -6.40 -9.10 14.23
CA SER A 202 -5.43 -8.02 14.03
C SER A 202 -5.82 -6.77 14.84
N LYS A 203 -5.60 -5.57 14.31
CA LYS A 203 -6.00 -4.28 14.90
C LYS A 203 -6.24 -3.24 13.82
N LEU A 204 -7.10 -2.26 14.09
CA LEU A 204 -7.12 -1.01 13.35
C LEU A 204 -5.87 -0.23 13.75
N ILE A 205 -4.84 -0.19 12.88
CA ILE A 205 -3.56 0.44 13.21
C ILE A 205 -3.72 1.96 13.33
N HIS A 206 -4.61 2.54 12.52
CA HIS A 206 -4.93 3.95 12.54
C HIS A 206 -6.21 4.24 11.74
N PHE A 207 -6.88 5.33 12.08
CA PHE A 207 -8.04 5.86 11.36
C PHE A 207 -7.63 7.19 10.71
N VAL A 208 -7.49 7.20 9.38
CA VAL A 208 -7.15 8.39 8.61
C VAL A 208 -8.43 9.16 8.27
N PRO A 209 -8.64 10.37 8.81
CA PRO A 209 -9.84 11.14 8.54
C PRO A 209 -9.86 11.70 7.13
N ARG A 210 -11.08 12.00 6.65
CA ARG A 210 -11.29 12.62 5.34
C ARG A 210 -11.12 14.13 5.42
N ASP A 211 -10.00 14.63 4.88
CA ASP A 211 -9.71 16.06 4.79
C ASP A 211 -9.49 16.50 3.32
N ASN A 212 -10.00 17.69 2.97
CA ASN A 212 -9.84 18.28 1.65
C ASN A 212 -8.41 18.79 1.39
N ILE A 213 -7.59 18.98 2.43
CA ILE A 213 -6.18 19.33 2.27
C ILE A 213 -5.43 18.27 1.47
N VAL A 214 -5.83 17.00 1.57
CA VAL A 214 -5.28 15.90 0.77
C VAL A 214 -5.44 16.19 -0.72
N GLN A 215 -6.63 16.60 -1.16
CA GLN A 215 -6.90 16.96 -2.56
C GLN A 215 -6.11 18.19 -2.98
N ARG A 216 -5.97 19.19 -2.09
CA ARG A 216 -5.15 20.39 -2.36
C ARG A 216 -3.68 20.02 -2.55
N ALA A 217 -3.14 19.15 -1.70
CA ALA A 217 -1.76 18.66 -1.81
C ALA A 217 -1.56 17.85 -3.11
N GLU A 218 -2.47 16.94 -3.44
CA GLU A 218 -2.44 16.13 -4.67
C GLU A 218 -2.50 16.99 -5.96
N ILE A 219 -3.34 18.04 -5.97
CA ILE A 219 -3.39 19.01 -7.07
C ILE A 219 -2.01 19.66 -7.26
N ASN A 220 -1.37 20.05 -6.16
CA ASN A 220 -0.01 20.60 -6.11
C ASN A 220 1.10 19.55 -6.23
N LYS A 221 0.75 18.29 -6.51
CA LYS A 221 1.70 17.19 -6.73
C LYS A 221 2.62 16.90 -5.54
N LYS A 222 2.09 17.09 -4.33
CA LYS A 222 2.80 16.89 -3.07
C LYS A 222 2.02 15.95 -2.15
N THR A 223 2.73 15.32 -1.23
CA THR A 223 2.10 14.72 -0.05
C THR A 223 1.64 15.84 0.89
N VAL A 224 0.74 15.55 1.83
CA VAL A 224 0.34 16.50 2.87
C VAL A 224 1.53 16.86 3.75
N ILE A 225 2.41 15.89 4.04
CA ILE A 225 3.65 16.09 4.81
C ILE A 225 4.56 17.17 4.16
N ASP A 226 4.68 17.17 2.84
CA ASP A 226 5.44 18.19 2.08
C ASP A 226 4.63 19.49 1.90
N PHE A 227 3.32 19.38 1.67
CA PHE A 227 2.47 20.52 1.33
C PHE A 227 2.19 21.45 2.52
N ASP A 228 1.81 20.89 3.67
CA ASP A 228 1.54 21.62 4.90
C ASP A 228 1.84 20.73 6.12
N PRO A 229 3.09 20.71 6.61
CA PRO A 229 3.51 19.83 7.71
C PRO A 229 2.83 20.16 9.05
N ASN A 230 2.23 21.35 9.18
CA ASN A 230 1.61 21.81 10.43
C ASN A 230 0.11 21.55 10.48
N CYS A 231 -0.51 21.08 9.40
CA CYS A 231 -1.94 20.79 9.38
C CYS A 231 -2.29 19.54 10.19
N GLN A 232 -3.56 19.42 10.58
CA GLN A 232 -4.05 18.25 11.33
C GLN A 232 -3.83 16.94 10.55
N GLN A 233 -4.10 16.92 9.25
CA GLN A 233 -3.93 15.72 8.43
C GLN A 233 -2.47 15.25 8.36
N ALA A 234 -1.49 16.15 8.42
CA ALA A 234 -0.07 15.77 8.50
C ALA A 234 0.22 15.04 9.82
N GLN A 235 -0.38 15.49 10.94
CA GLN A 235 -0.26 14.84 12.25
C GLN A 235 -0.89 13.45 12.26
N GLU A 236 -2.01 13.23 11.56
CA GLU A 236 -2.61 11.91 11.39
C GLU A 236 -1.65 10.95 10.66
N TYR A 237 -1.00 11.40 9.59
CA TYR A 237 -0.01 10.57 8.88
C TYR A 237 1.28 10.33 9.68
N LEU A 238 1.72 11.30 10.49
CA LEU A 238 2.83 11.11 11.44
C LEU A 238 2.46 10.08 12.52
N THR A 239 1.24 10.12 13.03
CA THR A 239 0.72 9.14 14.01
C THR A 239 0.61 7.75 13.36
N LEU A 240 0.12 7.65 12.12
CA LEU A 240 0.11 6.39 11.36
C LEU A 240 1.53 5.84 11.19
N ALA A 241 2.50 6.69 10.85
CA ALA A 241 3.91 6.31 10.71
C ALA A 241 4.50 5.79 12.02
N GLU A 242 4.26 6.48 13.14
CA GLU A 242 4.69 6.05 14.47
C GLU A 242 4.04 4.72 14.89
N ASN A 243 2.74 4.56 14.64
CA ASN A 243 2.04 3.31 14.93
C ASN A 243 2.59 2.13 14.13
N ILE A 244 2.97 2.35 12.87
CA ILE A 244 3.61 1.32 12.01
C ILE A 244 5.04 1.06 12.47
N GLU A 245 5.84 2.10 12.75
CA GLU A 245 7.22 1.97 13.24
C GLU A 245 7.26 1.10 14.50
N ASN A 246 6.38 1.38 15.46
CA ASN A 246 6.33 0.70 16.75
C ASN A 246 5.43 -0.54 16.77
N ASN A 247 4.93 -1.00 15.62
CA ASN A 247 4.03 -2.15 15.58
C ASN A 247 4.75 -3.44 15.96
N ASP A 248 4.20 -4.18 16.92
CA ASP A 248 4.66 -5.48 17.39
C ASP A 248 3.63 -6.61 17.18
N LYS A 249 2.39 -6.28 16.78
CA LYS A 249 1.29 -7.24 16.60
C LYS A 249 1.19 -7.67 15.14
N PHE A 250 1.87 -8.76 14.80
CA PHE A 250 1.86 -9.37 13.47
C PHE A 250 1.20 -10.74 13.51
N VAL A 251 0.08 -10.91 12.79
CA VAL A 251 -0.76 -12.11 12.91
C VAL A 251 -0.94 -12.85 11.58
N VAL A 252 -1.20 -14.14 11.66
CA VAL A 252 -1.85 -14.85 10.56
C VAL A 252 -3.34 -14.53 10.66
N PRO A 253 -3.93 -13.81 9.69
CA PRO A 253 -5.31 -13.38 9.82
C PRO A 253 -6.27 -14.57 9.79
N LYS A 254 -7.46 -14.37 10.36
CA LYS A 254 -8.59 -15.29 10.34
C LYS A 254 -9.69 -14.71 9.46
N PRO A 255 -9.67 -14.94 8.12
CA PRO A 255 -10.70 -14.41 7.23
C PRO A 255 -12.09 -14.88 7.67
N LEU A 256 -13.07 -13.99 7.51
CA LEU A 256 -14.46 -14.26 7.85
C LEU A 256 -15.18 -14.92 6.67
N GLU A 257 -16.18 -15.75 6.97
CA GLU A 257 -17.17 -16.20 6.00
C GLU A 257 -18.11 -15.04 5.61
N MET A 258 -18.76 -15.17 4.45
CA MET A 258 -19.60 -14.10 3.90
C MET A 258 -20.72 -13.69 4.85
N ASP A 259 -21.45 -14.65 5.41
CA ASP A 259 -22.56 -14.40 6.34
C ASP A 259 -22.09 -13.63 7.59
N ALA A 260 -20.87 -13.89 8.07
CA ALA A 260 -20.29 -13.20 9.22
C ALA A 260 -19.87 -11.76 8.89
N LEU A 261 -19.42 -11.51 7.65
CA LEU A 261 -19.18 -10.15 7.15
C LEU A 261 -20.48 -9.38 7.02
N GLU A 262 -21.50 -9.95 6.40
CA GLU A 262 -22.80 -9.30 6.23
C GLU A 262 -23.46 -9.01 7.58
N SER A 263 -23.42 -9.96 8.52
CA SER A 263 -23.95 -9.75 9.87
C SER A 263 -23.22 -8.62 10.60
N MET A 264 -21.89 -8.51 10.45
CA MET A 264 -21.12 -7.40 11.00
C MET A 264 -21.51 -6.05 10.40
N MET A 265 -21.80 -6.03 9.09
CA MET A 265 -22.24 -4.82 8.40
C MET A 265 -23.66 -4.41 8.80
N VAL A 266 -24.51 -5.35 9.23
CA VAL A 266 -25.82 -5.03 9.82
C VAL A 266 -25.66 -4.54 11.27
N GLU A 267 -24.75 -5.14 12.03
CA GLU A 267 -24.52 -4.81 13.45
C GLU A 267 -23.88 -3.43 13.64
N PHE A 268 -22.90 -3.10 12.80
CA PHE A 268 -22.08 -1.87 12.92
C PHE A 268 -22.28 -0.89 11.76
N GLY A 269 -22.81 -1.35 10.63
CA GLY A 269 -23.20 -0.47 9.54
C GLY A 269 -24.64 -0.01 9.74
N ILE A 270 -24.90 1.25 9.45
CA ILE A 270 -26.27 1.79 9.40
C ILE A 270 -26.99 1.17 8.22
N ILE A 271 -27.51 -0.04 8.41
CA ILE A 271 -28.63 -0.55 7.62
C ILE A 271 -29.85 -0.30 8.49
N GLU A 272 -30.54 0.81 8.25
CA GLU A 272 -31.94 0.90 8.68
C GLU A 272 -32.68 -0.25 7.96
N LEU A 273 -33.12 -1.24 8.74
CA LEU A 273 -34.00 -2.33 8.28
C LEU A 273 -35.37 -1.78 7.86
#